data_AF-A0A147B9M0-F1
#
_entry.id   AF-A0A147B9M0-F1
#
_cell.length_a   1.000
_cell.length_b   1.000
_cell.length_c   1.000
_cell.angle_alpha   90.00
_cell.angle_beta   90.00
_cell.angle_gamma   90.00
#
_symmetry.space_group_name_H-M   'P 1'
#
loop_
_entity.id
_entity.type
_entity.pdbx_description
1 polymer ?
#
loop_
_entity_poly.entity_id
_entity_poly.type
_entity_poly.pdbx_seq_one_letter_code
_entity_poly.pdbx_strand_id
1 'polypeptide(L)'
;HILKKTQNFFDEQEHARTVDIELMQRQLVASELSGPATTKLGFLAGVVLRERLPSFERMLWRVCRGNVFLRQAPVDTPLEDPVTGDNVYKSVFIIFFQGEQLKTKVKKICEGFRATLYPCPETPTDRREMSIGVMTRIEDLNTVLGQTQDHRHRVLVAAAKNIKNWFVKVRKIKAIYHTLNLLNLDVTQKCLIAECWCAVSDLDKIHLALRRGTERSGSSVSSILNRMETKETPPTYNRTNKFTSGFQNIVDAYGVASYREVNPAPFTVITFPFLFA
;
A
#
# COMPACT_ATOMS: atom_id res chain seq x y z
N HIS A 1 3.55 -20.63 -16.81
CA HIS A 1 3.81 -20.17 -18.19
C HIS A 1 5.04 -20.80 -18.81
N ILE A 2 6.21 -20.78 -18.15
CA ILE A 2 7.46 -21.35 -18.68
C ILE A 2 7.29 -22.83 -19.02
N LEU A 3 6.94 -23.68 -18.04
CA LEU A 3 6.78 -25.13 -18.24
C LEU A 3 5.82 -25.50 -19.38
N LYS A 4 4.71 -24.75 -19.54
CA LYS A 4 3.74 -24.94 -20.64
C LYS A 4 4.33 -24.58 -22.01
N LYS A 5 5.06 -23.45 -22.12
CA LYS A 5 5.64 -23.01 -23.41
C LYS A 5 6.95 -23.75 -23.74
N THR A 6 7.73 -24.17 -22.74
CA THR A 6 8.92 -25.03 -22.94
C THR A 6 8.56 -26.43 -23.39
N GLN A 7 7.41 -26.98 -22.98
CA GLN A 7 6.95 -28.26 -23.51
C GLN A 7 6.82 -28.23 -25.04
N ASN A 8 6.15 -27.21 -25.59
CA ASN A 8 6.04 -27.01 -27.04
C ASN A 8 7.41 -26.88 -27.72
N PHE A 9 8.37 -26.19 -27.09
CA PHE A 9 9.73 -26.05 -27.65
C PHE A 9 10.51 -27.37 -27.73
N PHE A 10 10.30 -28.28 -26.77
CA PHE A 10 10.93 -29.61 -26.80
C PHE A 10 10.20 -30.57 -27.74
N ASP A 11 8.87 -30.50 -27.82
CA ASP A 11 8.07 -31.34 -28.72
C ASP A 11 8.32 -30.98 -30.21
N GLU A 12 8.50 -29.68 -30.52
CA GLU A 12 8.96 -29.22 -31.83
C GLU A 12 10.39 -29.67 -32.16
N GLN A 13 11.25 -29.86 -31.15
CA GLN A 13 12.62 -30.35 -31.32
C GLN A 13 12.65 -31.87 -31.58
N GLU A 14 11.73 -32.65 -31.01
CA GLU A 14 11.58 -34.07 -31.39
C GLU A 14 11.12 -34.23 -32.84
N HIS A 15 10.28 -33.32 -33.35
CA HIS A 15 9.93 -33.25 -34.77
C HIS A 15 11.09 -32.75 -35.66
N ALA A 16 11.90 -31.80 -35.18
CA ALA A 16 13.09 -31.33 -35.91
C ALA A 16 14.21 -32.37 -35.92
N ARG A 17 14.35 -33.20 -34.88
CA ARG A 17 15.30 -34.31 -34.85
C ARG A 17 15.01 -35.35 -35.94
N THR A 18 13.75 -35.58 -36.29
CA THR A 18 13.39 -36.48 -37.41
C THR A 18 13.80 -35.91 -38.76
N VAL A 19 13.76 -34.59 -38.94
CA VAL A 19 14.13 -33.91 -40.20
C VAL A 19 15.65 -33.66 -40.31
N ASP A 20 16.31 -33.33 -39.21
CA ASP A 20 17.77 -33.13 -39.18
C ASP A 20 18.55 -34.43 -39.31
N ILE A 21 18.01 -35.59 -38.89
CA ILE A 21 18.66 -36.89 -39.14
C ILE A 21 18.70 -37.23 -40.64
N GLU A 22 17.66 -36.90 -41.42
CA GLU A 22 17.66 -37.08 -42.88
C GLU A 22 18.61 -36.11 -43.61
N LEU A 23 18.73 -34.87 -43.14
CA LEU A 23 19.64 -33.87 -43.71
C LEU A 23 21.11 -34.15 -43.36
N MET A 24 21.38 -34.63 -42.14
CA MET A 24 22.71 -34.95 -41.65
C MET A 24 23.23 -36.29 -42.25
N GLN A 25 22.34 -37.26 -42.56
CA GLN A 25 22.70 -38.47 -43.31
C GLN A 25 23.09 -38.19 -44.77
N ARG A 26 22.59 -37.11 -45.40
CA ARG A 26 22.98 -36.75 -46.79
C ARG A 26 24.31 -36.01 -46.90
N GLN A 27 24.83 -35.42 -45.82
CA GLN A 27 26.08 -34.65 -45.83
C GLN A 27 27.30 -35.39 -45.22
N LEU A 28 27.12 -36.60 -44.66
CA LEU A 28 28.17 -37.36 -43.97
C LEU A 28 28.72 -38.58 -44.74
N VAL A 29 28.64 -38.60 -46.08
CA VAL A 29 29.29 -39.65 -46.90
C VAL A 29 30.77 -39.33 -47.23
N ALA A 30 31.32 -38.23 -46.69
CA ALA A 30 32.73 -37.88 -46.90
C ALA A 30 33.41 -37.49 -45.58
N SER A 31 33.79 -38.48 -44.79
CA SER A 31 34.94 -38.50 -43.86
C SER A 31 34.62 -39.43 -42.69
N GLU A 32 35.06 -40.69 -42.78
CA GLU A 32 35.09 -41.60 -41.64
C GLU A 32 36.17 -41.20 -40.63
N LEU A 33 35.90 -41.51 -39.35
CA LEU A 33 36.77 -41.62 -38.15
C LEU A 33 36.48 -40.64 -37.01
N SER A 34 35.39 -40.88 -36.27
CA SER A 34 35.36 -40.86 -34.79
C SER A 34 33.99 -41.34 -34.27
N GLY A 35 33.97 -42.25 -33.28
CA GLY A 35 32.76 -42.92 -32.78
C GLY A 35 31.68 -42.02 -32.16
N PRO A 36 30.51 -42.59 -31.78
CA PRO A 36 29.34 -41.85 -31.37
C PRO A 36 29.51 -41.32 -29.93
N ALA A 37 30.21 -40.20 -29.78
CA ALA A 37 30.11 -39.40 -28.57
C ALA A 37 28.73 -38.73 -28.56
N THR A 38 27.82 -39.21 -27.72
CA THR A 38 26.55 -38.55 -27.47
C THR A 38 26.81 -37.19 -26.82
N THR A 39 26.91 -36.14 -27.64
CA THR A 39 27.14 -34.77 -27.17
C THR A 39 25.93 -34.31 -26.34
N LYS A 40 26.05 -34.34 -25.02
CA LYS A 40 25.04 -33.78 -24.10
C LYS A 40 25.04 -32.25 -24.21
N LEU A 41 23.96 -31.70 -24.78
CA LEU A 41 23.69 -30.27 -24.79
C LEU A 41 23.09 -29.85 -23.44
N GLY A 42 23.62 -28.78 -22.85
CA GLY A 42 23.01 -28.11 -21.71
C GLY A 42 22.00 -27.07 -22.17
N PHE A 43 20.99 -26.80 -21.35
CA PHE A 43 20.05 -25.71 -21.60
C PHE A 43 19.75 -24.89 -20.36
N LEU A 44 19.22 -23.69 -20.57
CA LEU A 44 18.85 -22.75 -19.52
C LEU A 44 17.57 -22.01 -19.93
N ALA A 45 16.56 -22.06 -19.06
CA ALA A 45 15.26 -21.44 -19.30
C ALA A 45 15.02 -20.28 -18.34
N GLY A 46 14.37 -19.24 -18.83
CA GLY A 46 14.10 -18.04 -18.04
C GLY A 46 13.06 -17.12 -18.66
N VAL A 47 12.86 -16.00 -17.99
CA VAL A 47 11.92 -14.95 -18.40
C VAL A 47 12.63 -13.61 -18.43
N VAL A 48 12.41 -12.86 -19.50
CA VAL A 48 12.96 -11.50 -19.69
C VAL A 48 11.86 -10.54 -20.12
N LEU A 49 12.05 -9.25 -19.85
CA LEU A 49 11.17 -8.19 -20.35
C LEU A 49 11.19 -8.17 -21.88
N ARG A 50 10.01 -8.07 -22.50
CA ARG A 50 9.88 -8.11 -23.96
C ARG A 50 10.65 -6.98 -24.65
N GLU A 51 10.68 -5.80 -24.04
CA GLU A 51 11.40 -4.63 -24.57
C GLU A 51 12.93 -4.85 -24.64
N ARG A 52 13.47 -5.66 -23.73
CA ARG A 52 14.92 -5.94 -23.65
C ARG A 52 15.35 -7.11 -24.53
N LEU A 53 14.38 -7.84 -25.11
CA LEU A 53 14.60 -9.06 -25.87
C LEU A 53 15.54 -8.87 -27.08
N PRO A 54 15.41 -7.82 -27.93
CA PRO A 54 16.30 -7.65 -29.08
C PRO A 54 17.75 -7.34 -28.67
N SER A 55 17.93 -6.58 -27.58
CA SER A 55 19.26 -6.26 -27.05
C SER A 55 19.90 -7.48 -26.38
N PHE A 56 19.10 -8.30 -25.71
CA PHE A 56 19.53 -9.56 -25.10
C PHE A 56 20.04 -10.54 -26.15
N GLU A 57 19.28 -10.77 -27.22
CA GLU A 57 19.66 -11.67 -28.32
C GLU A 57 20.98 -11.25 -28.99
N ARG A 58 21.14 -9.96 -29.32
CA ARG A 58 22.39 -9.44 -29.91
C ARG A 58 23.59 -9.61 -28.98
N MET A 59 23.41 -9.42 -27.67
CA MET A 59 24.49 -9.60 -26.70
C MET A 59 24.88 -11.08 -26.60
N LEU A 60 23.89 -11.98 -26.55
CA LEU A 60 24.11 -13.42 -26.53
C LEU A 60 24.92 -13.86 -27.75
N TRP A 61 24.51 -13.43 -28.95
CA TRP A 61 25.18 -13.74 -30.21
C TRP A 61 26.64 -13.26 -30.23
N ARG A 62 26.89 -12.01 -29.82
CA ARG A 62 28.23 -11.38 -29.83
C ARG A 62 29.20 -12.07 -28.86
N VAL A 63 28.76 -12.35 -27.63
CA VAL A 63 29.64 -12.93 -26.59
C VAL A 63 29.91 -14.41 -26.84
N CYS A 64 28.90 -15.13 -27.35
CA CYS A 64 29.00 -16.56 -27.59
C CYS A 64 29.44 -16.93 -29.02
N ARG A 65 29.66 -15.94 -29.90
CA ARG A 65 30.10 -16.10 -31.29
C ARG A 65 29.23 -17.07 -32.11
N GLY A 66 27.92 -17.06 -31.85
CA GLY A 66 26.97 -17.95 -32.54
C GLY A 66 26.91 -19.40 -32.03
N ASN A 67 27.69 -19.78 -31.02
CA ASN A 67 27.71 -21.15 -30.47
C ASN A 67 26.56 -21.45 -29.50
N VAL A 68 25.48 -20.68 -29.56
CA VAL A 68 24.35 -20.74 -28.62
C VAL A 68 23.05 -20.57 -29.41
N PHE A 69 22.10 -21.47 -29.16
CA PHE A 69 20.80 -21.45 -29.83
C PHE A 69 19.72 -20.92 -28.90
N LEU A 70 19.09 -19.80 -29.28
CA LEU A 70 18.03 -19.14 -28.51
C LEU A 70 16.67 -19.43 -29.14
N ARG A 71 15.71 -19.86 -28.32
CA ARG A 71 14.28 -19.89 -28.66
C ARG A 71 13.51 -19.02 -27.69
N GLN A 72 12.52 -18.29 -28.19
CA GLN A 72 11.74 -17.35 -27.40
C GLN A 72 10.25 -17.47 -27.71
N ALA A 73 9.40 -17.33 -26.70
CA ALA A 73 7.96 -17.21 -26.85
C ALA A 73 7.44 -16.01 -26.05
N PRO A 74 6.66 -15.11 -26.68
CA PRO A 74 6.01 -14.01 -25.97
C PRO A 74 4.99 -14.55 -24.95
N VAL A 75 4.87 -13.96 -23.76
CA VAL A 75 3.72 -14.20 -22.85
C VAL A 75 2.62 -13.18 -23.16
N ASP A 76 1.42 -13.64 -23.49
CA ASP A 76 0.34 -12.79 -24.00
C ASP A 76 -0.33 -11.97 -22.89
N THR A 77 -0.31 -12.49 -21.65
CA THR A 77 -0.83 -11.80 -20.46
C THR A 77 0.25 -10.92 -19.82
N PRO A 78 -0.02 -9.64 -19.52
CA PRO A 78 0.87 -8.83 -18.71
C PRO A 78 0.99 -9.45 -17.31
N LEU A 79 2.20 -9.43 -16.75
CA LEU A 79 2.48 -9.94 -15.41
C LEU A 79 2.90 -8.78 -14.53
N GLU A 80 2.39 -8.76 -13.30
CA GLU A 80 2.79 -7.78 -12.30
C GLU A 80 4.25 -8.03 -11.90
N ASP A 81 5.06 -6.97 -11.92
CA ASP A 81 6.43 -7.05 -11.42
C ASP A 81 6.42 -7.10 -9.89
N PRO A 82 7.01 -8.13 -9.25
CA PRO A 82 7.02 -8.25 -7.79
C PRO A 82 7.76 -7.11 -7.07
N VAL A 83 8.56 -6.30 -7.77
CA VAL A 83 9.31 -5.18 -7.17
C VAL A 83 8.63 -3.83 -7.42
N THR A 84 8.10 -3.59 -8.61
CA THR A 84 7.51 -2.29 -8.96
C THR A 84 5.98 -2.25 -8.89
N GLY A 85 5.32 -3.41 -8.93
CA GLY A 85 3.86 -3.51 -9.00
C GLY A 85 3.29 -3.16 -10.39
N ASP A 86 4.15 -2.95 -11.40
CA ASP A 86 3.71 -2.57 -12.73
C ASP A 86 3.34 -3.79 -13.58
N ASN A 87 2.33 -3.63 -14.44
CA ASN A 87 1.97 -4.62 -15.44
C ASN A 87 2.95 -4.57 -16.61
N VAL A 88 3.82 -5.58 -16.71
CA VAL A 88 4.86 -5.67 -17.73
C VAL A 88 4.69 -6.89 -18.62
N TYR A 89 4.95 -6.71 -19.93
CA TYR A 89 4.99 -7.82 -20.88
C TYR A 89 6.34 -8.54 -20.81
N LYS A 90 6.28 -9.83 -20.47
CA LYS A 90 7.45 -10.69 -20.41
C LYS A 90 7.45 -11.69 -21.57
N SER A 91 8.63 -12.22 -21.90
CA SER A 91 8.83 -13.28 -22.87
C SER A 91 9.63 -14.41 -22.20
N VAL A 92 9.21 -15.65 -22.46
CA VAL A 92 9.95 -16.84 -22.02
C VAL A 92 11.03 -17.12 -23.05
N PHE A 93 12.21 -17.52 -22.59
CA PHE A 93 13.28 -17.97 -23.46
C PHE A 93 13.88 -19.30 -22.97
N ILE A 94 14.42 -20.06 -23.92
CA ILE A 94 15.26 -21.22 -23.66
C ILE A 94 16.52 -21.10 -24.51
N ILE A 95 17.67 -21.32 -23.87
CA ILE A 95 18.99 -21.18 -24.48
C ILE A 95 19.70 -22.53 -24.40
N PHE A 96 20.10 -23.07 -25.54
CA PHE A 96 20.89 -24.29 -25.65
C PHE A 96 22.36 -23.95 -25.89
N PHE A 97 23.25 -24.62 -25.17
CA PHE A 97 24.70 -24.43 -25.27
C PHE A 97 25.44 -25.74 -25.00
N GLN A 98 26.68 -25.82 -25.48
CA GLN A 98 27.55 -26.95 -25.24
C GLN A 98 28.78 -26.51 -24.44
N GLY A 99 28.98 -27.10 -23.26
CA GLY A 99 30.13 -26.83 -22.39
C GLY A 99 29.89 -25.79 -21.29
N GLU A 100 30.57 -26.00 -20.16
CA GLU A 100 30.34 -25.25 -18.90
C GLU A 100 30.82 -23.78 -18.97
N GLN A 101 31.81 -23.49 -19.82
CA GLN A 101 32.29 -22.11 -20.03
C GLN A 101 31.21 -21.22 -20.67
N LEU A 102 30.45 -21.75 -21.65
CA LEU A 102 29.35 -21.02 -22.27
C LEU A 102 28.19 -20.82 -21.29
N LYS A 103 27.86 -21.83 -20.47
CA LYS A 103 26.85 -21.72 -19.40
C LYS A 103 27.15 -20.54 -18.46
N THR A 104 28.40 -20.39 -18.04
CA THR A 104 28.81 -19.32 -17.13
C THR A 104 28.69 -17.95 -17.78
N LYS A 105 29.05 -17.82 -19.07
CA LYS A 105 28.87 -16.59 -19.86
C LYS A 105 27.38 -16.24 -20.03
N VAL A 106 26.55 -17.21 -20.41
CA VAL A 106 25.10 -17.02 -20.59
C VAL A 106 24.45 -16.59 -19.27
N LYS A 107 24.81 -17.22 -18.14
CA LYS A 107 24.27 -16.87 -16.83
C LYS A 107 24.58 -15.41 -16.45
N LYS A 108 25.82 -14.96 -16.67
CA LYS A 108 26.21 -13.55 -16.45
C LYS A 108 25.43 -12.56 -17.32
N ILE A 109 25.14 -12.92 -18.57
CA ILE A 109 24.30 -12.10 -19.46
C ILE A 109 22.86 -12.05 -18.92
N CYS A 110 22.28 -13.20 -18.53
CA CYS A 110 20.94 -13.24 -17.93
C CYS A 110 20.84 -12.36 -16.68
N GLU A 111 21.83 -12.41 -15.79
CA GLU A 111 21.90 -11.56 -14.59
C GLU A 111 21.99 -10.06 -14.97
N GLY A 112 22.84 -9.70 -15.95
CA GLY A 112 22.99 -8.32 -16.42
C GLY A 112 21.72 -7.71 -17.02
N PHE A 113 20.90 -8.52 -17.70
CA PHE A 113 19.62 -8.09 -18.27
C PHE A 113 18.45 -8.18 -17.27
N ARG A 114 18.70 -8.61 -16.02
CA ARG A 114 17.70 -8.88 -14.98
C ARG A 114 16.68 -9.94 -15.40
N ALA A 115 17.11 -10.95 -16.15
CA ALA A 115 16.28 -12.10 -16.48
C ALA A 115 16.17 -13.04 -15.28
N THR A 116 14.97 -13.55 -14.99
CA THR A 116 14.76 -14.54 -13.94
C THR A 116 14.90 -15.95 -14.50
N LEU A 117 15.79 -16.74 -13.90
CA LEU A 117 16.08 -18.10 -14.34
C LEU A 117 15.31 -19.10 -13.49
N TYR A 118 14.76 -20.13 -14.15
CA TYR A 118 14.02 -21.19 -13.47
C TYR A 118 14.65 -22.55 -13.77
N PRO A 119 14.78 -23.44 -12.76
CA PRO A 119 15.19 -24.81 -13.00
C PRO A 119 14.12 -25.51 -13.84
N CYS A 120 14.52 -26.11 -14.95
CA CYS A 120 13.64 -26.83 -15.85
C CYS A 120 14.18 -28.26 -16.02
N PRO A 121 13.43 -29.31 -15.62
CA PRO A 121 13.86 -30.69 -15.75
C PRO A 121 14.09 -31.09 -17.21
N GLU A 122 15.07 -31.96 -17.46
CA GLU A 122 15.41 -32.39 -18.83
C GLU A 122 14.38 -33.38 -19.38
N THR A 123 13.92 -34.30 -18.52
CA THR A 123 12.98 -35.37 -18.85
C THR A 123 11.55 -34.85 -19.00
N PRO A 124 10.77 -35.37 -19.97
CA PRO A 124 9.39 -34.95 -20.17
C PRO A 124 8.46 -35.37 -19.03
N THR A 125 8.76 -36.50 -18.37
CA THR A 125 8.03 -37.00 -17.20
C THR A 125 8.12 -36.04 -16.01
N ASP A 126 9.33 -35.65 -15.64
CA ASP A 126 9.58 -34.82 -14.45
C ASP A 126 9.10 -33.39 -14.69
N ARG A 127 9.11 -32.91 -15.94
CA ARG A 127 8.46 -31.64 -16.33
C ARG A 127 6.96 -31.67 -16.12
N ARG A 128 6.30 -32.78 -16.47
CA ARG A 128 4.84 -32.95 -16.26
C ARG A 128 4.52 -33.00 -14.77
N GLU A 129 5.29 -33.74 -13.99
CA GLU A 129 5.14 -33.82 -12.53
C GLU A 129 5.35 -32.46 -11.87
N MET A 130 6.42 -31.74 -12.22
CA MET A 130 6.66 -30.38 -11.72
C MET A 130 5.54 -29.41 -12.11
N SER A 131 4.99 -29.52 -13.33
CA SER A 131 3.87 -28.68 -13.75
C SER A 131 2.61 -28.95 -12.93
N ILE A 132 2.31 -30.21 -12.61
CA ILE A 132 1.16 -30.59 -11.77
C ILE A 132 1.37 -30.06 -10.35
N GLY A 133 2.54 -30.31 -9.74
CA GLY A 133 2.84 -29.85 -8.39
C GLY A 133 2.82 -28.32 -8.25
N VAL A 134 3.30 -27.59 -9.25
CA VAL A 134 3.19 -26.12 -9.28
C VAL A 134 1.74 -25.67 -9.42
N MET A 135 0.91 -26.36 -10.21
CA MET A 135 -0.51 -26.03 -10.36
C MET A 135 -1.27 -26.21 -9.03
N THR A 136 -1.10 -27.35 -8.36
CA THR A 136 -1.72 -27.61 -7.04
C THR A 136 -1.29 -26.57 -6.02
N ARG A 137 0.00 -26.22 -5.97
CA ARG A 137 0.50 -25.18 -5.06
C ARG A 137 -0.08 -23.79 -5.37
N ILE A 138 -0.32 -23.47 -6.64
CA ILE A 138 -0.98 -22.21 -7.03
C ILE A 138 -2.43 -22.21 -6.54
N GLU A 139 -3.15 -23.32 -6.66
CA GLU A 139 -4.53 -23.46 -6.17
C GLU A 139 -4.61 -23.31 -4.64
N ASP A 140 -3.69 -23.95 -3.91
CA ASP A 140 -3.59 -23.81 -2.46
C ASP A 140 -3.31 -22.36 -2.04
N LEU A 141 -2.36 -21.70 -2.72
CA LEU A 141 -2.03 -20.29 -2.45
C LEU A 141 -3.20 -19.36 -2.75
N ASN A 142 -3.94 -19.58 -3.83
CA ASN A 142 -5.14 -18.80 -4.15
C ASN A 142 -6.23 -18.98 -3.09
N THR A 143 -6.38 -20.18 -2.55
CA THR A 143 -7.32 -20.47 -1.46
C THR A 143 -6.94 -19.71 -0.19
N VAL A 144 -5.66 -19.73 0.19
CA VAL A 144 -5.15 -18.99 1.35
C VAL A 144 -5.29 -17.48 1.15
N LEU A 145 -5.00 -16.97 -0.06
CA LEU A 145 -5.12 -15.56 -0.38
C LEU A 145 -6.58 -15.08 -0.26
N GLY A 146 -7.53 -15.86 -0.79
CA GLY A 146 -8.97 -15.58 -0.66
C GLY A 146 -9.42 -15.55 0.81
N GLN A 147 -9.08 -16.57 1.59
CA GLN A 147 -9.42 -16.63 3.01
C GLN A 147 -8.82 -15.47 3.82
N THR A 148 -7.57 -15.09 3.51
CA THR A 148 -6.89 -13.96 4.15
C THR A 148 -7.56 -12.64 3.79
N GLN A 149 -7.94 -12.46 2.53
CA GLN A 149 -8.66 -11.29 2.07
C GLN A 149 -10.04 -11.15 2.74
N ASP A 150 -10.78 -12.25 2.85
CA ASP A 150 -12.09 -12.28 3.53
C ASP A 150 -11.96 -12.01 5.03
N HIS A 151 -10.95 -12.61 5.68
CA HIS A 151 -10.66 -12.32 7.08
C HIS A 151 -10.33 -10.83 7.28
N ARG A 152 -9.41 -10.28 6.46
CA ARG A 152 -9.06 -8.86 6.48
C ARG A 152 -10.31 -7.99 6.28
N HIS A 153 -11.15 -8.31 5.31
CA HIS A 153 -12.37 -7.55 5.04
C HIS A 153 -13.33 -7.57 6.24
N ARG A 154 -13.57 -8.74 6.84
CA ARG A 154 -14.43 -8.86 8.03
C ARG A 154 -13.93 -8.02 9.20
N VAL A 155 -12.63 -8.06 9.49
CA VAL A 155 -12.02 -7.24 10.55
C VAL A 155 -12.16 -5.75 10.25
N LEU A 156 -11.88 -5.34 9.01
CA LEU A 156 -12.00 -3.94 8.61
C LEU A 156 -13.45 -3.43 8.70
N VAL A 157 -14.43 -4.23 8.30
CA VAL A 157 -15.85 -3.86 8.42
C VAL A 157 -16.27 -3.74 9.89
N ALA A 158 -15.84 -4.67 10.75
CA ALA A 158 -16.11 -4.60 12.18
C ALA A 158 -15.48 -3.36 12.83
N ALA A 159 -14.24 -3.02 12.47
CA ALA A 159 -13.53 -1.84 12.96
C ALA A 159 -14.17 -0.55 12.43
N ALA A 160 -14.54 -0.50 11.15
CA ALA A 160 -15.12 0.67 10.50
C ALA A 160 -16.45 1.12 11.15
N LYS A 161 -17.24 0.18 11.69
CA LYS A 161 -18.47 0.52 12.44
C LYS A 161 -18.19 1.35 13.69
N ASN A 162 -17.07 1.09 14.37
CA ASN A 162 -16.76 1.67 15.68
C ASN A 162 -15.73 2.80 15.63
N ILE A 163 -14.96 2.91 14.55
CA ILE A 163 -13.85 3.86 14.42
C ILE A 163 -14.27 5.30 14.75
N LYS A 164 -15.43 5.75 14.28
CA LYS A 164 -15.93 7.11 14.54
C LYS A 164 -16.19 7.34 16.03
N ASN A 165 -16.77 6.36 16.71
CA ASN A 165 -17.03 6.44 18.15
C ASN A 165 -15.71 6.43 18.94
N TRP A 166 -14.76 5.58 18.57
CA TRP A 166 -13.43 5.56 19.18
C TRP A 166 -12.71 6.90 19.03
N PHE A 167 -12.74 7.51 17.85
CA PHE A 167 -12.17 8.85 17.65
C PHE A 167 -12.83 9.90 18.55
N VAL A 168 -14.16 9.90 18.67
CA VAL A 168 -14.87 10.83 19.56
C VAL A 168 -14.47 10.60 21.02
N LYS A 169 -14.40 9.35 21.48
CA LYS A 169 -13.99 9.02 22.86
C LYS A 169 -12.57 9.49 23.15
N VAL A 170 -11.62 9.13 22.29
CA VAL A 170 -10.20 9.50 22.46
C VAL A 170 -10.02 11.02 22.40
N ARG A 171 -10.68 11.71 21.46
CA ARG A 171 -10.62 13.18 21.40
C ARG A 171 -11.20 13.85 22.64
N LYS A 172 -12.35 13.36 23.14
CA LYS A 172 -12.95 13.87 24.39
C LYS A 172 -12.03 13.66 25.59
N ILE A 173 -11.47 12.45 25.75
CA ILE A 173 -10.55 12.14 26.85
C ILE A 173 -9.30 13.01 26.76
N LYS A 174 -8.71 13.15 25.57
CA LYS A 174 -7.56 14.05 25.34
C LYS A 174 -7.89 15.49 25.70
N ALA A 175 -9.07 16.00 25.31
CA ALA A 175 -9.49 17.35 25.64
C ALA A 175 -9.65 17.53 27.15
N ILE A 176 -10.25 16.56 27.86
CA ILE A 176 -10.38 16.58 29.33
C ILE A 176 -8.99 16.67 29.98
N TYR A 177 -8.06 15.77 29.63
CA TYR A 177 -6.71 15.81 30.22
C TYR A 177 -5.95 17.08 29.85
N HIS A 178 -6.14 17.60 28.64
CA HIS A 178 -5.54 18.87 28.24
C HIS A 178 -6.08 20.04 29.08
N THR A 179 -7.39 20.08 29.36
CA THR A 179 -7.99 21.08 30.26
C THR A 179 -7.53 20.88 31.70
N LEU A 180 -7.45 19.65 32.21
CA LEU A 180 -6.94 19.37 33.55
C LEU A 180 -5.49 19.84 33.74
N ASN A 181 -4.67 19.77 32.69
CA ASN A 181 -3.29 20.26 32.72
C ASN A 181 -3.19 21.80 32.79
N LEU A 182 -4.27 22.53 32.50
CA LEU A 182 -4.33 23.98 32.68
C LEU A 182 -4.73 24.37 34.12
N LEU A 183 -5.15 23.40 34.93
CA LEU A 183 -5.59 23.64 36.30
C LEU A 183 -4.42 23.54 37.27
N ASN A 184 -4.49 24.30 38.36
CA ASN A 184 -3.51 24.22 39.42
C ASN A 184 -3.85 23.09 40.38
N LEU A 185 -2.84 22.36 40.86
CA LEU A 185 -3.01 21.24 41.77
C LEU A 185 -2.68 21.68 43.19
N ASP A 186 -3.67 21.60 44.08
CA ASP A 186 -3.45 21.77 45.51
C ASP A 186 -3.06 20.42 46.13
N VAL A 187 -1.76 20.29 46.45
CA VAL A 187 -1.16 19.08 47.02
C VAL A 187 -1.73 18.76 48.41
N THR A 188 -2.23 19.78 49.14
CA THR A 188 -2.71 19.60 50.52
C THR A 188 -4.08 18.95 50.58
N GLN A 189 -5.03 19.40 49.74
CA GLN A 189 -6.38 18.86 49.69
C GLN A 189 -6.59 17.81 48.58
N LYS A 190 -5.59 17.56 47.73
CA LYS A 190 -5.69 16.74 46.51
C LYS A 190 -6.86 17.20 45.62
N CYS A 191 -7.04 18.52 45.54
CA CYS A 191 -8.07 19.18 44.74
C CYS A 191 -7.42 19.94 43.58
N LEU A 192 -8.19 20.13 42.50
CA LEU A 192 -7.79 20.99 41.39
C LEU A 192 -8.50 22.33 41.52
N ILE A 193 -7.73 23.40 41.36
CA ILE A 193 -8.21 24.78 41.40
C ILE A 193 -8.15 25.35 39.98
N ALA A 194 -9.25 25.93 39.55
CA ALA A 194 -9.42 26.49 38.22
C ALA A 194 -9.97 27.91 38.33
N GLU A 195 -9.34 28.85 37.63
CA GLU A 195 -9.88 30.18 37.39
C GLU A 195 -10.43 30.23 35.97
N CYS A 196 -11.69 30.62 35.79
CA CYS A 196 -12.33 30.63 34.48
C CYS A 196 -13.32 31.77 34.31
N TRP A 197 -13.40 32.26 33.07
CA TRP A 197 -14.42 33.21 32.67
C TRP A 197 -15.73 32.48 32.35
N CYS A 198 -16.84 32.94 32.93
CA CYS A 198 -18.17 32.43 32.63
C CYS A 198 -19.18 33.57 32.48
N ALA A 199 -20.22 33.34 31.68
CA ALA A 199 -21.32 34.29 31.56
C ALA A 199 -22.16 34.26 32.85
N VAL A 200 -22.40 35.43 33.45
CA VAL A 200 -23.18 35.56 34.70
C VAL A 200 -24.57 34.92 34.57
N SER A 201 -25.18 34.99 33.39
CA SER A 201 -26.49 34.39 33.08
C SER A 201 -26.52 32.86 33.08
N ASP A 202 -25.37 32.19 32.95
CA ASP A 202 -25.29 30.73 32.85
C ASP A 202 -24.69 30.08 34.12
N LEU A 203 -24.51 30.85 35.19
CA LEU A 203 -23.99 30.36 36.47
C LEU A 203 -24.82 29.19 37.03
N ASP A 204 -26.15 29.28 36.98
CA ASP A 204 -27.03 28.20 37.46
C ASP A 204 -26.84 26.89 36.71
N LYS A 205 -26.60 26.98 35.39
CA LYS A 205 -26.35 25.80 34.55
C LYS A 205 -25.02 25.14 34.91
N ILE A 206 -24.00 25.94 35.23
CA ILE A 206 -22.69 25.45 35.67
C ILE A 206 -22.82 24.79 37.04
N HIS A 207 -23.50 25.42 38.00
CA HIS A 207 -23.77 24.82 39.32
C HIS A 207 -24.49 23.47 39.21
N LEU A 208 -25.51 23.39 38.36
CA LEU A 208 -26.25 22.14 38.14
C LEU A 208 -25.37 21.06 37.50
N ALA A 209 -24.52 21.43 36.53
CA ALA A 209 -23.61 20.50 35.89
C ALA A 209 -22.56 19.95 36.87
N LEU A 210 -22.01 20.82 37.73
CA LEU A 210 -21.08 20.49 38.79
C LEU A 210 -21.71 19.52 39.81
N ARG A 211 -22.92 19.84 40.29
CA ARG A 211 -23.68 18.97 41.21
C ARG A 211 -23.93 17.58 40.62
N ARG A 212 -24.38 17.51 39.36
CA ARG A 212 -24.55 16.24 38.64
C ARG A 212 -23.23 15.48 38.50
N GLY A 213 -22.11 16.19 38.32
CA GLY A 213 -20.77 15.62 38.29
C GLY A 213 -20.40 14.94 39.61
N THR A 214 -20.62 15.62 40.73
CA THR A 214 -20.39 15.08 42.09
C THR A 214 -21.29 13.89 42.38
N GLU A 215 -22.58 13.96 42.05
CA GLU A 215 -23.53 12.86 42.27
C GLU A 215 -23.14 11.60 41.46
N ARG A 216 -22.68 11.77 40.23
CA ARG A 216 -22.25 10.63 39.38
C ARG A 216 -20.89 10.07 39.76
N SER A 217 -20.01 10.86 40.35
CA SER A 217 -18.71 10.39 40.83
C SER A 217 -18.79 9.68 42.19
N GLY A 218 -19.88 9.89 42.94
CA GLY A 218 -20.06 9.33 44.28
C GLY A 218 -19.11 9.95 45.32
N SER A 219 -18.49 11.09 45.00
CA SER A 219 -17.58 11.79 45.91
C SER A 219 -18.35 12.48 47.05
N SER A 220 -17.81 12.41 48.26
CA SER A 220 -18.31 13.17 49.42
C SER A 220 -17.91 14.65 49.37
N VAL A 221 -16.96 15.02 48.50
CA VAL A 221 -16.47 16.39 48.34
C VAL A 221 -17.33 17.12 47.31
N SER A 222 -18.02 18.18 47.74
CA SER A 222 -18.78 19.04 46.84
C SER A 222 -17.85 19.92 46.02
N SER A 223 -18.17 20.07 44.73
CA SER A 223 -17.51 21.06 43.88
C SER A 223 -17.97 22.47 44.28
N ILE A 224 -17.02 23.34 44.60
CA ILE A 224 -17.28 24.71 45.02
C ILE A 224 -17.02 25.65 43.85
N LEU A 225 -17.93 26.58 43.59
CA LEU A 225 -17.74 27.67 42.63
C LEU A 225 -17.77 28.99 43.42
N ASN A 226 -16.67 29.73 43.39
CA ASN A 226 -16.57 31.02 44.05
C ASN A 226 -16.48 32.15 43.01
N ARG A 227 -17.20 33.25 43.23
CA ARG A 227 -17.10 34.44 42.38
C ARG A 227 -15.95 35.30 42.89
N MET A 228 -14.99 35.56 42.01
CA MET A 228 -13.84 36.42 42.30
C MET A 228 -14.02 37.80 41.66
N GLU A 229 -13.54 38.83 42.35
CA GLU A 229 -13.37 40.16 41.77
C GLU A 229 -11.95 40.27 41.20
N THR A 230 -11.83 40.70 39.95
CA THR A 230 -10.54 40.86 39.27
C THR A 230 -10.52 42.19 38.51
N LYS A 231 -9.32 42.73 38.31
CA LYS A 231 -9.07 43.92 37.47
C LYS A 231 -8.75 43.56 36.02
N GLU A 232 -8.63 42.27 35.70
CA GLU A 232 -8.39 41.80 34.34
C GLU A 232 -9.58 42.08 33.43
N THR A 233 -9.31 42.34 32.15
CA THR A 233 -10.35 42.56 31.14
C THR A 233 -11.05 41.25 30.79
N PRO A 234 -12.34 41.09 31.09
CA PRO A 234 -13.08 39.88 30.73
C PRO A 234 -13.21 39.73 29.20
N PRO A 235 -13.32 38.49 28.71
CA PRO A 235 -13.53 38.24 27.29
C PRO A 235 -14.94 38.67 26.84
N THR A 236 -15.05 39.11 25.58
CA THR A 236 -16.32 39.44 24.94
C THR A 236 -17.03 38.16 24.47
N TYR A 237 -18.30 38.00 24.82
CA TYR A 237 -19.12 36.86 24.41
C TYR A 237 -20.44 37.33 23.80
N ASN A 238 -20.61 37.11 22.49
CA ASN A 238 -21.83 37.41 21.75
C ASN A 238 -22.64 36.14 21.52
N ARG A 239 -23.92 36.13 21.94
CA ARG A 239 -24.82 35.00 21.69
C ARG A 239 -25.27 35.00 20.24
N THR A 240 -24.80 34.05 19.46
CA THR A 240 -25.17 33.88 18.05
C THR A 240 -26.16 32.73 17.88
N ASN A 241 -27.00 32.82 16.85
CA ASN A 241 -27.85 31.73 16.38
C ASN A 241 -27.39 31.29 14.97
N LYS A 242 -28.07 30.31 14.37
CA LYS A 242 -27.72 29.82 13.02
C LYS A 242 -27.70 30.92 11.94
N PHE A 243 -28.49 31.97 12.11
CA PHE A 243 -28.60 33.08 11.17
C PHE A 243 -27.56 34.18 11.45
N THR A 244 -27.40 34.60 12.71
CA THR A 244 -26.50 35.70 13.08
C THR A 244 -25.04 35.30 13.15
N SER A 245 -24.71 34.00 13.20
CA SER A 245 -23.32 33.51 13.25
C SER A 245 -22.49 33.93 12.04
N GLY A 246 -23.08 33.91 10.84
CA GLY A 246 -22.40 34.33 9.62
C GLY A 246 -21.99 35.80 9.68
N PHE A 247 -22.92 36.69 10.02
CA PHE A 247 -22.66 38.12 10.15
C PHE A 247 -21.71 38.45 11.29
N GLN A 248 -21.81 37.75 12.43
CA GLN A 248 -20.87 37.91 13.53
C GLN A 248 -19.45 37.55 13.10
N ASN A 249 -19.26 36.46 12.34
CA ASN A 249 -17.93 36.08 11.85
C ASN A 249 -17.34 37.13 10.90
N ILE A 250 -18.17 37.82 10.10
CA ILE A 250 -17.71 38.91 9.22
C ILE A 250 -17.20 40.09 10.06
N VAL A 251 -17.94 40.44 11.12
CA VAL A 251 -17.53 41.50 12.07
C VAL A 251 -16.25 41.10 12.81
N ASP A 252 -16.21 39.89 13.37
CA ASP A 252 -15.09 39.39 14.18
C ASP A 252 -13.80 39.22 13.34
N ALA A 253 -13.92 39.03 12.02
CA ALA A 253 -12.78 38.97 11.11
C ALA A 253 -12.03 40.31 10.99
N TYR A 254 -12.71 41.43 11.19
CA TYR A 254 -12.08 42.74 11.26
C TYR A 254 -11.46 43.01 12.63
N GLY A 255 -12.15 42.57 13.69
CA GLY A 255 -11.64 42.66 15.06
C GLY A 255 -12.69 42.25 16.08
N VAL A 256 -12.24 41.75 17.23
CA VAL A 256 -13.11 41.41 18.35
C VAL A 256 -13.40 42.67 19.17
N ALA A 257 -14.68 42.97 19.36
CA ALA A 257 -15.11 44.12 20.16
C ALA A 257 -14.63 44.02 21.62
N SER A 258 -14.36 45.17 22.23
CA SER A 258 -13.98 45.26 23.63
C SER A 258 -15.15 44.92 24.57
N TYR A 259 -14.84 44.63 25.84
CA TYR A 259 -15.86 44.19 26.79
C TYR A 259 -16.94 45.25 26.99
N ARG A 260 -18.20 44.85 26.77
CA ARG A 260 -19.41 45.72 26.82
C ARG A 260 -19.45 46.84 25.77
N GLU A 261 -18.66 46.73 24.71
CA GLU A 261 -18.80 47.57 23.53
C GLU A 261 -20.06 47.18 22.73
N VAL A 262 -20.62 48.15 21.99
CA VAL A 262 -21.79 47.92 21.13
C VAL A 262 -21.38 47.01 19.97
N ASN A 263 -22.01 45.84 19.88
CA ASN A 263 -21.77 44.91 18.78
C ASN A 263 -22.43 45.45 17.49
N PRO A 264 -21.68 45.65 16.39
CA PRO A 264 -22.25 46.13 15.13
C PRO A 264 -23.01 45.05 14.35
N ALA A 265 -22.84 43.75 14.67
CA ALA A 265 -23.42 42.64 13.92
C ALA A 265 -24.95 42.74 13.70
N PRO A 266 -25.79 43.17 14.67
CA PRO A 266 -27.23 43.34 14.43
C PRO A 266 -27.56 44.35 13.33
N PHE A 267 -26.76 45.41 13.17
CA PHE A 267 -26.93 46.38 12.09
C PHE A 267 -26.42 45.82 10.77
N THR A 268 -25.25 45.18 10.79
CA THR A 268 -24.62 44.52 9.63
C THR A 268 -25.54 43.50 8.98
N VAL A 269 -26.38 42.79 9.76
CA VAL A 269 -27.39 41.85 9.24
C VAL A 269 -28.29 42.49 8.18
N ILE A 270 -28.64 43.75 8.34
CA ILE A 270 -29.53 44.48 7.41
C ILE A 270 -28.72 45.33 6.42
N THR A 271 -27.74 46.09 6.92
CA THR A 271 -27.02 47.07 6.09
C THR A 271 -26.08 46.42 5.10
N PHE A 272 -25.43 45.29 5.45
CA PHE A 272 -24.45 44.65 4.57
C PHE A 272 -25.09 44.08 3.29
N PRO A 273 -26.18 43.28 3.35
CA PRO A 273 -26.85 42.83 2.12
C PRO A 273 -27.43 43.99 1.31
N PHE A 274 -27.94 45.04 1.97
CA PHE A 274 -28.53 46.19 1.30
C PHE A 274 -27.49 47.02 0.53
N LEU A 275 -26.31 47.25 1.09
CA LEU A 275 -25.23 48.00 0.43
C LEU A 275 -24.57 47.21 -0.72
N PHE A 276 -24.76 45.89 -0.76
CA PHE A 276 -24.24 45.04 -1.83
C PHE A 276 -25.23 44.86 -3.00
N ALA A 277 -26.52 45.14 -2.77
CA ALA A 277 -27.59 45.05 -3.76
C ALA A 277 -27.63 46.27 -4.68
#